data_AF-A0A831ZHQ9-F1
#
_entry.id   AF-A0A831ZHQ9-F1
#
_cell.length_a   1.000
_cell.length_b   1.000
_cell.length_c   1.000
_cell.angle_alpha   90.00
_cell.angle_beta   90.00
_cell.angle_gamma   90.00
#
_symmetry.space_group_name_H-M   'P 1'
#
loop_
_entity.id
_entity.type
_entity.pdbx_description
1 polymer ?
#
loop_
_entity_poly.entity_id
_entity_poly.type
_entity_poly.pdbx_seq_one_letter_code
_entity_poly.pdbx_strand_id
1 'polypeptide(L)'
;GKDNDHDGDGVKNEVTIAEMSALAIFNTTTPKPVQENYNGPGDKLFHDVGCAVCHIPVMKTTGHILPYQQPEQPQQPFSNTNKYYEVNLVDSAAGFEPDPDNSDGMLIKLFSDLKRHDMGSRLQESLAGVSDIENRSFVTARLWGVADTAPYLHDGRATTLTEAIEWHGGDAQQARNKFVALPDSKKIALLSYLRTLHTPDPELLKIN
;
A
#
# COMPACT_ATOMS: atom_id res chain seq x y z
N GLY A 1 -20.02 -17.94 -8.88
CA GLY A 1 -20.33 -18.79 -10.06
C GLY A 1 -21.81 -18.69 -10.33
N LYS A 2 -22.26 -18.85 -11.59
CA LYS A 2 -23.67 -18.67 -11.95
C LYS A 2 -24.57 -19.64 -11.16
N ASP A 3 -25.58 -19.10 -10.51
CA ASP A 3 -26.61 -19.81 -9.74
C ASP A 3 -26.08 -20.60 -8.54
N ASN A 4 -24.94 -20.16 -8.00
CA ASN A 4 -24.34 -20.75 -6.81
C ASN A 4 -24.85 -20.02 -5.55
N ASP A 5 -25.26 -20.80 -4.56
CA ASP A 5 -25.72 -20.41 -3.23
C ASP A 5 -24.89 -21.25 -2.26
N HIS A 6 -23.76 -20.69 -1.80
CA HIS A 6 -22.72 -21.47 -1.14
C HIS A 6 -22.96 -21.57 0.38
N ASP A 7 -23.67 -20.62 0.96
CA ASP A 7 -24.03 -20.58 2.38
C ASP A 7 -25.45 -21.11 2.67
N GLY A 8 -26.26 -21.34 1.63
CA GLY A 8 -27.57 -22.00 1.71
C GLY A 8 -28.68 -21.09 2.24
N ASP A 9 -28.52 -19.77 2.14
CA ASP A 9 -29.50 -18.79 2.59
C ASP A 9 -30.62 -18.52 1.56
N GLY A 10 -30.50 -19.11 0.36
CA GLY A 10 -31.45 -18.97 -0.74
C GLY A 10 -31.11 -17.81 -1.69
N VAL A 11 -30.04 -17.05 -1.45
CA VAL A 11 -29.53 -15.98 -2.31
C VAL A 11 -28.48 -16.55 -3.26
N LYS A 12 -28.88 -16.74 -4.51
CA LYS A 12 -27.96 -17.16 -5.58
C LYS A 12 -27.17 -15.96 -6.09
N ASN A 13 -25.88 -16.16 -6.37
CA ASN A 13 -24.98 -15.14 -6.89
C ASN A 13 -24.80 -13.94 -5.94
N GLU A 14 -24.42 -14.21 -4.69
CA GLU A 14 -24.19 -13.24 -3.59
C GLU A 14 -23.40 -11.98 -4.00
N VAL A 15 -22.45 -12.11 -4.93
CA VAL A 15 -21.76 -10.98 -5.56
C VAL A 15 -21.72 -11.17 -7.07
N THR A 16 -22.25 -10.20 -7.79
CA THR A 16 -22.23 -10.16 -9.25
C THR A 16 -20.90 -9.61 -9.78
N ILE A 17 -20.59 -9.95 -11.03
CA ILE A 17 -19.44 -9.38 -11.74
C ILE A 17 -19.55 -7.84 -11.81
N ALA A 18 -20.75 -7.32 -12.01
CA ALA A 18 -21.00 -5.88 -12.06
C ALA A 18 -20.69 -5.19 -10.73
N GLU A 19 -21.03 -5.80 -9.59
CA GLU A 19 -20.71 -5.27 -8.27
C GLU A 19 -19.20 -5.29 -7.98
N MET A 20 -18.51 -6.38 -8.36
CA MET A 20 -17.04 -6.44 -8.26
C MET A 20 -16.36 -5.37 -9.12
N SER A 21 -16.84 -5.18 -10.34
CA SER A 21 -16.40 -4.14 -11.26
C SER A 21 -16.63 -2.74 -10.68
N ALA A 22 -17.81 -2.48 -10.12
CA ALA A 22 -18.14 -1.20 -9.50
C ALA A 22 -17.24 -0.91 -8.28
N LEU A 23 -16.99 -1.91 -7.43
CA LEU A 23 -16.09 -1.79 -6.30
C LEU A 23 -14.65 -1.50 -6.74
N ALA A 24 -14.17 -2.18 -7.78
CA ALA A 24 -12.83 -1.95 -8.31
C ALA A 24 -12.70 -0.54 -8.90
N ILE A 25 -13.67 -0.10 -9.71
CA ILE A 25 -13.73 1.27 -10.24
C ILE A 25 -13.69 2.27 -9.08
N PHE A 26 -14.59 2.13 -8.10
CA PHE A 26 -14.64 2.99 -6.93
C PHE A 26 -13.27 3.11 -6.26
N ASN A 27 -12.63 1.98 -5.93
CA ASN A 27 -11.32 1.95 -5.29
C ASN A 27 -10.20 2.59 -6.13
N THR A 28 -10.27 2.49 -7.46
CA THR A 28 -9.26 3.09 -8.35
C THR A 28 -9.48 4.58 -8.60
N THR A 29 -10.69 5.07 -8.32
CA THR A 29 -11.05 6.48 -8.48
C THR A 29 -11.02 7.28 -7.18
N THR A 30 -10.73 6.65 -6.04
CA THR A 30 -10.57 7.37 -4.77
C THR A 30 -9.35 8.30 -4.84
N PRO A 31 -9.38 9.47 -4.16
CA PRO A 31 -8.23 10.34 -4.04
C PRO A 31 -7.00 9.59 -3.51
N LYS A 32 -5.81 9.96 -3.99
CA LYS A 32 -4.54 9.35 -3.54
C LYS A 32 -4.11 9.88 -2.16
N PRO A 33 -3.32 9.10 -1.39
CA PRO A 33 -2.68 9.60 -0.17
C PRO A 33 -1.80 10.82 -0.44
N VAL A 34 -1.68 11.69 0.57
CA VAL A 34 -0.97 12.98 0.46
C VAL A 34 0.33 12.92 1.25
N GLN A 35 1.36 13.59 0.74
CA GLN A 35 2.57 13.85 1.51
C GLN A 35 2.71 15.36 1.73
N GLU A 36 2.73 15.79 2.99
CA GLU A 36 3.00 17.18 3.35
C GLU A 36 4.43 17.61 3.01
N ASN A 37 4.60 18.89 2.71
CA ASN A 37 5.93 19.46 2.47
C ASN A 37 6.76 19.40 3.75
N TYR A 38 7.93 18.75 3.66
CA TYR A 38 8.84 18.61 4.78
C TYR A 38 10.23 19.15 4.41
N ASN A 39 10.72 20.11 5.18
CA ASN A 39 12.06 20.68 5.02
C ASN A 39 12.91 20.32 6.24
N GLY A 40 13.56 19.16 6.20
CA GLY A 40 14.40 18.64 7.27
C GLY A 40 15.14 17.39 6.83
N PRO A 41 16.03 16.84 7.68
CA PRO A 41 16.91 15.74 7.29
C PRO A 41 16.25 14.35 7.33
N GLY A 42 14.95 14.27 7.62
CA GLY A 42 14.23 13.03 7.86
C GLY A 42 14.20 12.06 6.68
N ASP A 43 14.08 12.57 5.45
CA ASP A 43 14.15 11.76 4.21
C ASP A 43 15.53 11.11 4.05
N LYS A 44 16.60 11.88 4.29
CA LYS A 44 17.98 11.41 4.25
C LYS A 44 18.22 10.39 5.36
N LEU A 45 17.74 10.67 6.57
CA LEU A 45 17.87 9.75 7.71
C LEU A 45 17.14 8.44 7.44
N PHE A 46 15.96 8.48 6.81
CA PHE A 46 15.21 7.29 6.42
C PHE A 46 16.03 6.37 5.49
N HIS A 47 16.80 6.94 4.56
CA HIS A 47 17.73 6.20 3.71
C HIS A 47 18.98 5.75 4.48
N ASP A 48 19.63 6.64 5.23
CA ASP A 48 20.89 6.37 5.95
C ASP A 48 20.74 5.24 6.99
N VAL A 49 19.59 5.21 7.69
CA VAL A 49 19.24 4.15 8.64
C VAL A 49 18.98 2.83 7.92
N GLY A 50 18.57 2.85 6.66
CA GLY A 50 18.29 1.67 5.85
C GLY A 50 16.81 1.31 5.76
N CYS A 51 15.90 2.18 6.22
CA CYS A 51 14.45 1.94 6.12
C CYS A 51 14.00 1.79 4.66
N ALA A 52 14.59 2.61 3.77
CA ALA A 52 14.27 2.65 2.34
C ALA A 52 14.65 1.37 1.56
N VAL A 53 15.36 0.42 2.17
CA VAL A 53 15.71 -0.86 1.52
C VAL A 53 14.44 -1.69 1.25
N CYS A 54 13.51 -1.71 2.21
CA CYS A 54 12.22 -2.39 2.06
C CYS A 54 11.11 -1.37 1.79
N HIS A 55 11.11 -0.23 2.48
CA HIS A 55 10.13 0.83 2.29
C HIS A 55 10.55 1.80 1.17
N ILE A 56 10.64 1.27 -0.05
CA ILE A 56 11.07 2.03 -1.22
C ILE A 56 10.11 3.21 -1.47
N PRO A 57 10.56 4.48 -1.42
CA PRO A 57 9.67 5.64 -1.44
C PRO A 57 8.75 5.71 -2.65
N VAL A 58 9.29 5.45 -3.85
CA VAL A 58 8.58 5.60 -5.11
C VAL A 58 8.68 4.32 -5.94
N MET A 59 7.54 3.85 -6.42
CA MET A 59 7.41 2.79 -7.42
C MET A 59 7.01 3.43 -8.75
N LYS A 60 7.62 2.95 -9.84
CA LYS A 60 7.28 3.36 -11.22
C LYS A 60 6.41 2.30 -11.88
N THR A 61 5.34 2.72 -12.54
CA THR A 61 4.48 1.82 -13.33
C THR A 61 4.86 1.87 -14.80
N THR A 62 4.35 0.89 -15.57
CA THR A 62 4.49 0.86 -17.04
C THR A 62 3.27 1.41 -17.76
N GLY A 63 2.20 1.78 -17.03
CA GLY A 63 0.91 2.16 -17.58
C GLY A 63 0.12 3.01 -16.59
N HIS A 64 -0.71 3.91 -17.13
CA HIS A 64 -1.62 4.76 -16.34
C HIS A 64 -3.11 4.55 -16.60
N ILE A 65 -3.42 3.67 -17.54
CA ILE A 65 -4.79 3.28 -17.86
C ILE A 65 -5.06 1.93 -17.22
N LEU A 66 -6.11 1.85 -16.40
CA LEU A 66 -6.66 0.60 -15.90
C LEU A 66 -7.86 0.18 -16.76
N PRO A 67 -7.73 -0.86 -17.61
CA PRO A 67 -8.83 -1.33 -18.43
C PRO A 67 -9.73 -2.29 -17.64
N TYR A 68 -11.03 -2.05 -17.66
CA TYR A 68 -12.05 -2.98 -17.19
C TYR A 68 -12.70 -3.68 -18.38
N GLN A 69 -12.48 -4.99 -18.47
CA GLN A 69 -12.88 -5.83 -19.61
C GLN A 69 -14.15 -6.61 -19.31
N GLN A 70 -14.91 -6.97 -20.35
CA GLN A 70 -16.07 -7.83 -20.18
C GLN A 70 -15.62 -9.31 -20.05
N PRO A 71 -15.88 -9.98 -18.92
CA PRO A 71 -15.46 -11.36 -18.73
C PRO A 71 -16.23 -12.37 -19.60
N GLU A 72 -17.35 -11.96 -20.20
CA GLU A 72 -18.18 -12.80 -21.08
C GLU A 72 -17.57 -13.01 -22.49
N GLN A 73 -16.53 -12.25 -22.85
CA GLN A 73 -15.79 -12.37 -24.11
C GLN A 73 -14.33 -12.81 -23.85
N PRO A 74 -14.08 -13.96 -23.18
CA PRO A 74 -12.74 -14.36 -22.75
C PRO A 74 -11.77 -14.67 -23.91
N GLN A 75 -12.30 -14.84 -25.13
CA GLN A 75 -11.54 -15.12 -26.35
C GLN A 75 -11.01 -13.86 -27.05
N GLN A 76 -11.40 -12.66 -26.60
CA GLN A 76 -10.89 -11.39 -27.13
C GLN A 76 -10.28 -10.48 -26.04
N PRO A 77 -9.34 -10.96 -25.21
CA PRO A 77 -8.79 -10.19 -24.09
C PRO A 77 -7.90 -9.01 -24.54
N PHE A 78 -7.46 -8.98 -25.81
CA PHE A 78 -6.64 -7.90 -26.37
C PHE A 78 -7.36 -7.06 -27.42
N SER A 79 -8.64 -7.32 -27.65
CA SER A 79 -9.46 -6.52 -28.56
C SER A 79 -9.83 -5.21 -27.87
N ASN A 80 -9.56 -4.09 -28.51
CA ASN A 80 -10.03 -2.76 -28.07
C ASN A 80 -11.56 -2.67 -27.97
N THR A 81 -12.30 -3.63 -28.56
CA THR A 81 -13.76 -3.75 -28.48
C THR A 81 -14.27 -4.51 -27.25
N ASN A 82 -13.39 -5.17 -26.49
CA ASN A 82 -13.73 -5.91 -25.27
C ASN A 82 -13.50 -5.09 -23.98
N LYS A 83 -13.44 -3.76 -24.12
CA LYS A 83 -13.26 -2.80 -23.03
C LYS A 83 -14.58 -2.07 -22.81
N TYR A 84 -15.16 -2.17 -21.61
CA TYR A 84 -16.41 -1.46 -21.31
C TYR A 84 -16.16 -0.16 -20.53
N TYR A 85 -15.05 -0.07 -19.78
CA TYR A 85 -14.68 1.11 -19.01
C TYR A 85 -13.17 1.18 -18.82
N GLU A 86 -12.61 2.39 -18.77
CA GLU A 86 -11.21 2.63 -18.49
C GLU A 86 -11.08 3.75 -17.47
N VAL A 87 -10.14 3.59 -16.53
CA VAL A 87 -9.79 4.64 -15.58
C VAL A 87 -8.38 5.11 -15.91
N ASN A 88 -8.25 6.40 -16.25
CA ASN A 88 -6.97 7.07 -16.32
C ASN A 88 -6.58 7.55 -14.92
N LEU A 89 -5.55 6.96 -14.33
CA LEU A 89 -5.13 7.25 -12.97
C LEU A 89 -4.41 8.61 -12.82
N VAL A 90 -3.97 9.21 -13.92
CA VAL A 90 -3.39 10.57 -13.94
C VAL A 90 -4.51 11.61 -14.06
N ASP A 91 -5.47 11.38 -14.97
CA ASP A 91 -6.57 12.33 -15.25
C ASP A 91 -7.85 12.07 -14.44
N SER A 92 -7.81 11.16 -13.46
CA SER A 92 -8.92 10.91 -12.52
C SER A 92 -8.77 11.70 -11.22
N ALA A 93 -9.76 11.60 -10.34
CA ALA A 93 -9.69 12.16 -9.00
C ALA A 93 -8.50 11.62 -8.17
N ALA A 94 -7.90 10.48 -8.56
CA ALA A 94 -6.69 9.98 -7.93
C ALA A 94 -5.46 10.87 -8.23
N GLY A 95 -5.37 11.47 -9.42
CA GLY A 95 -4.37 12.50 -9.75
C GLY A 95 -2.92 12.09 -9.55
N PHE A 96 -2.51 10.89 -9.99
CA PHE A 96 -1.12 10.44 -9.84
C PHE A 96 -0.15 11.23 -10.72
N GLU A 97 1.09 11.35 -10.26
CA GLU A 97 2.14 12.07 -10.99
C GLU A 97 2.64 11.20 -12.16
N PRO A 98 2.72 11.71 -13.40
CA PRO A 98 3.30 10.95 -14.51
C PRO A 98 4.80 10.67 -14.26
N ASP A 99 5.28 9.55 -14.78
CA ASP A 99 6.72 9.23 -14.74
C ASP A 99 7.46 10.09 -15.78
N PRO A 100 8.41 10.96 -15.38
CA PRO A 100 9.15 11.79 -16.32
C PRO A 100 9.97 10.99 -17.33
N ASP A 101 10.31 9.74 -17.01
CA ASP A 101 11.14 8.87 -17.86
C ASP A 101 10.30 7.91 -18.72
N ASN A 102 8.98 7.83 -18.48
CA ASN A 102 8.07 6.96 -19.22
C ASN A 102 6.69 7.64 -19.34
N SER A 103 6.35 8.13 -20.54
CA SER A 103 5.08 8.84 -20.81
C SER A 103 3.83 8.00 -20.50
N ASP A 104 3.95 6.68 -20.52
CA ASP A 104 2.84 5.79 -20.19
C ASP A 104 2.81 5.42 -18.70
N GLY A 105 3.91 5.63 -17.97
CA GLY A 105 4.04 5.29 -16.56
C GLY A 105 3.62 6.39 -15.61
N MET A 106 3.49 6.05 -14.33
CA MET A 106 3.27 6.99 -13.24
C MET A 106 4.16 6.69 -12.03
N LEU A 107 4.32 7.70 -11.18
CA LEU A 107 5.01 7.60 -9.90
C LEU A 107 4.01 7.32 -8.78
N ILE A 108 4.22 6.22 -8.07
CA ILE A 108 3.45 5.85 -6.88
C ILE A 108 4.34 6.00 -5.65
N LYS A 109 4.03 6.98 -4.80
CA LYS A 109 4.73 7.22 -3.52
C LYS A 109 4.27 6.23 -2.44
N LEU A 110 4.50 4.93 -2.68
CA LEU A 110 3.97 3.83 -1.87
C LEU A 110 4.73 3.61 -0.57
N PHE A 111 6.04 3.90 -0.55
CA PHE A 111 6.96 3.54 0.54
C PHE A 111 6.95 2.05 0.86
N SER A 112 7.00 1.21 -0.17
CA SER A 112 7.02 -0.25 -0.06
C SER A 112 7.58 -0.88 -1.33
N ASP A 113 8.30 -1.98 -1.16
CA ASP A 113 8.73 -2.85 -2.26
C ASP A 113 7.70 -3.96 -2.58
N LEU A 114 6.61 -4.05 -1.81
CA LEU A 114 5.57 -5.08 -1.89
C LEU A 114 6.10 -6.53 -1.78
N LYS A 115 7.33 -6.71 -1.28
CA LYS A 115 7.91 -8.04 -1.07
C LYS A 115 7.62 -8.51 0.34
N ARG A 116 7.73 -9.83 0.53
CA ARG A 116 7.67 -10.47 1.84
C ARG A 116 9.06 -10.45 2.50
N HIS A 117 9.10 -10.11 3.77
CA HIS A 117 10.31 -10.05 4.58
C HIS A 117 10.09 -10.73 5.93
N ASP A 118 11.14 -11.31 6.48
CA ASP A 118 11.16 -11.87 7.83
C ASP A 118 11.16 -10.72 8.84
N MET A 119 10.11 -10.60 9.64
CA MET A 119 9.95 -9.59 10.70
C MET A 119 10.55 -10.02 12.05
N GLY A 120 11.11 -11.23 12.12
CA GLY A 120 11.70 -11.83 13.31
C GLY A 120 10.69 -12.51 14.23
N SER A 121 11.18 -13.37 15.12
CA SER A 121 10.35 -14.20 16.00
C SER A 121 9.48 -13.42 17.00
N ARG A 122 9.79 -12.15 17.29
CA ARG A 122 8.98 -11.30 18.18
C ARG A 122 7.64 -10.89 17.54
N LEU A 123 7.59 -10.91 16.21
CA LEU A 123 6.42 -10.55 15.40
C LEU A 123 5.89 -11.76 14.63
N GLN A 124 6.18 -12.98 15.09
CA GLN A 124 5.63 -14.17 14.47
C GLN A 124 4.18 -14.41 14.92
N GLU A 125 3.38 -14.88 13.99
CA GLU A 125 2.06 -15.47 14.25
C GLU A 125 2.19 -16.91 14.78
N SER A 126 1.08 -17.42 15.30
CA SER A 126 0.97 -18.80 15.81
C SER A 126 -0.04 -19.62 14.99
N LEU A 127 -0.02 -19.48 13.67
CA LEU A 127 -0.90 -20.25 12.78
C LEU A 127 -0.39 -21.68 12.70
N ALA A 128 -1.30 -22.63 12.97
CA ALA A 128 -1.02 -24.05 12.80
C ALA A 128 -0.96 -24.43 11.31
N GLY A 129 -0.05 -25.34 10.95
CA GLY A 129 0.04 -25.86 9.59
C GLY A 129 0.88 -25.02 8.61
N VAL A 130 1.54 -23.96 9.08
CA VAL A 130 2.54 -23.20 8.30
C VAL A 130 3.89 -23.22 9.02
N SER A 131 4.97 -22.97 8.27
CA SER A 131 6.32 -22.93 8.85
C SER A 131 6.57 -21.68 9.71
N ASP A 132 7.56 -21.74 10.59
CA ASP A 132 7.99 -20.57 11.39
C ASP A 132 8.42 -19.39 10.53
N ILE A 133 8.96 -19.64 9.33
CA ILE A 133 9.35 -18.59 8.38
C ILE A 133 8.10 -17.91 7.83
N GLU A 134 7.10 -18.67 7.41
CA GLU A 134 5.83 -18.12 6.93
C GLU A 134 5.10 -17.33 8.02
N ASN A 135 5.10 -17.85 9.26
CA ASN A 135 4.48 -17.19 10.41
C ASN A 135 5.11 -15.84 10.76
N ARG A 136 6.34 -15.56 10.35
CA ARG A 136 7.01 -14.27 10.59
C ARG A 136 7.25 -13.46 9.32
N SER A 137 6.73 -13.90 8.18
CA SER A 137 6.97 -13.27 6.89
C SER A 137 5.79 -12.44 6.42
N PHE A 138 5.98 -11.13 6.38
CA PHE A 138 4.93 -10.17 6.03
C PHE A 138 5.33 -9.33 4.83
N VAL A 139 4.33 -8.94 4.03
CA VAL A 139 4.55 -7.97 2.95
C VAL A 139 4.89 -6.62 3.57
N THR A 140 5.91 -5.93 3.05
CA THR A 140 6.25 -4.57 3.48
C THR A 140 5.03 -3.68 3.43
N ALA A 141 4.59 -3.17 4.58
CA ALA A 141 3.46 -2.27 4.64
C ALA A 141 3.76 -0.98 3.85
N ARG A 142 2.74 -0.51 3.14
CA ARG A 142 2.73 0.80 2.48
C ARG A 142 2.75 1.91 3.54
N LEU A 143 3.75 2.79 3.54
CA LEU A 143 3.82 3.89 4.53
C LEU A 143 3.09 5.17 4.09
N TRP A 144 2.55 5.21 2.87
CA TRP A 144 1.61 6.28 2.50
C TRP A 144 0.42 6.31 3.49
N GLY A 145 0.13 7.44 4.12
CA GLY A 145 -0.88 7.49 5.17
C GLY A 145 -0.51 6.87 6.52
N VAL A 146 0.77 6.56 6.78
CA VAL A 146 1.20 6.02 8.09
C VAL A 146 0.95 6.99 9.26
N ALA A 147 0.80 8.29 8.99
CA ALA A 147 0.48 9.27 10.02
C ALA A 147 -0.91 9.06 10.65
N ASP A 148 -1.87 8.51 9.89
CA ASP A 148 -3.29 8.46 10.28
C ASP A 148 -3.82 7.04 10.54
N THR A 149 -2.96 6.02 10.41
CA THR A 149 -3.39 4.61 10.36
C THR A 149 -2.94 3.80 11.58
N ALA A 150 -2.64 4.47 12.69
CA ALA A 150 -2.43 3.79 13.96
C ALA A 150 -3.67 2.95 14.36
N PRO A 151 -3.50 1.81 15.06
CA PRO A 151 -2.23 1.25 15.53
C PRO A 151 -1.44 0.52 14.42
N TYR A 152 -0.17 0.25 14.71
CA TYR A 152 0.83 -0.25 13.76
C TYR A 152 1.20 -1.73 14.00
N LEU A 153 1.91 -2.28 13.01
CA LEU A 153 2.23 -3.71 12.85
C LEU A 153 1.00 -4.54 12.48
N HIS A 154 1.22 -5.78 12.03
CA HIS A 154 0.15 -6.62 11.47
C HIS A 154 -0.95 -6.96 12.49
N ASP A 155 -0.64 -6.91 13.78
CA ASP A 155 -1.55 -7.22 14.88
C ASP A 155 -1.95 -6.00 15.72
N GLY A 156 -1.56 -4.79 15.29
CA GLY A 156 -1.92 -3.54 15.96
C GLY A 156 -1.32 -3.36 17.35
N ARG A 157 -0.27 -4.10 17.74
CA ARG A 157 0.29 -4.00 19.10
C ARG A 157 1.04 -2.69 19.37
N ALA A 158 1.51 -1.99 18.34
CA ALA A 158 2.28 -0.77 18.48
C ALA A 158 1.36 0.45 18.34
N THR A 159 1.31 1.29 19.36
CA THR A 159 0.48 2.50 19.37
C THR A 159 1.21 3.72 18.82
N THR A 160 2.55 3.63 18.71
CA THR A 160 3.39 4.70 18.18
C THR A 160 4.31 4.19 17.07
N LEU A 161 4.73 5.10 16.18
CA LEU A 161 5.74 4.81 15.16
C LEU A 161 7.08 4.38 15.78
N THR A 162 7.46 4.97 16.91
CA THR A 162 8.69 4.58 17.63
C THR A 162 8.63 3.13 18.07
N GLU A 163 7.53 2.72 18.73
CA GLU A 163 7.32 1.33 19.12
C GLU A 163 7.37 0.42 17.90
N ALA A 164 6.63 0.76 16.84
CA ALA A 164 6.61 -0.03 15.61
C ALA A 164 8.02 -0.26 15.07
N ILE A 165 8.83 0.79 14.94
CA ILE A 165 10.22 0.70 14.47
C ILE A 165 11.07 -0.15 15.42
N GLU A 166 10.93 -0.01 16.74
CA GLU A 166 11.71 -0.77 17.73
C GLU A 166 11.34 -2.26 17.78
N TRP A 167 10.12 -2.62 17.38
CA TRP A 167 9.67 -4.00 17.25
C TRP A 167 10.16 -4.70 16.00
N HIS A 168 10.64 -3.97 14.98
CA HIS A 168 11.22 -4.60 13.78
C HIS A 168 12.43 -5.47 14.15
N GLY A 169 12.49 -6.63 13.48
CA GLY A 169 13.55 -7.63 13.59
C GLY A 169 13.79 -8.29 12.23
N GLY A 170 14.38 -9.49 12.24
CA GLY A 170 14.65 -10.26 11.01
C GLY A 170 15.44 -9.46 9.98
N ASP A 171 14.90 -9.32 8.77
CA ASP A 171 15.53 -8.60 7.66
C ASP A 171 15.72 -7.10 7.98
N ALA A 172 14.84 -6.52 8.80
CA ALA A 172 14.90 -5.12 9.21
C ALA A 172 15.79 -4.87 10.46
N GLN A 173 16.42 -5.90 11.03
CA GLN A 173 17.16 -5.79 12.29
C GLN A 173 18.26 -4.73 12.25
N GLN A 174 19.00 -4.63 11.14
CA GLN A 174 20.06 -3.63 11.01
C GLN A 174 19.50 -2.20 10.99
N ALA A 175 18.42 -1.97 10.25
CA ALA A 175 17.79 -0.66 10.18
C ALA A 175 17.22 -0.24 11.54
N ARG A 176 16.54 -1.16 12.23
CA ARG A 176 16.07 -0.93 13.59
C ARG A 176 17.20 -0.58 14.55
N ASN A 177 18.33 -1.31 14.50
CA ASN A 177 19.47 -1.04 15.38
C ASN A 177 20.07 0.36 15.11
N LYS A 178 20.20 0.74 13.84
CA LYS A 178 20.64 2.08 13.45
C LYS A 178 19.70 3.17 13.94
N PHE A 179 18.38 2.96 13.84
CA PHE A 179 17.38 3.89 14.38
C PHE A 179 17.51 4.07 15.89
N VAL A 180 17.60 2.96 16.65
CA VAL A 180 17.73 3.00 18.12
C VAL A 180 18.99 3.76 18.54
N ALA A 181 20.08 3.62 17.78
CA ALA A 181 21.36 4.29 18.02
C ALA A 181 21.39 5.78 17.61
N LEU A 182 20.36 6.30 16.93
CA LEU A 182 20.30 7.72 16.59
C LEU A 182 20.19 8.60 17.84
N PRO A 183 20.81 9.79 17.84
CA PRO A 183 20.46 10.86 18.77
C PRO A 183 18.99 11.22 18.66
N ASP A 184 18.37 11.64 19.77
CA ASP A 184 16.94 11.94 19.83
C ASP A 184 16.49 12.98 18.80
N SER A 185 17.31 14.00 18.53
CA SER A 185 17.00 15.00 17.50
C SER A 185 16.87 14.39 16.10
N LYS A 186 17.67 13.36 15.78
CA LYS A 186 17.58 12.63 14.51
C LYS A 186 16.41 11.66 14.49
N LYS A 187 16.08 11.01 15.62
CA LYS A 187 14.85 10.19 15.74
C LYS A 187 13.62 11.06 15.49
N ILE A 188 13.55 12.23 16.12
CA ILE A 188 12.46 13.20 15.92
C ILE A 188 12.36 13.60 14.46
N ALA A 189 13.47 13.95 13.80
CA ALA A 189 13.45 14.33 12.39
C ALA A 189 12.94 13.20 11.47
N LEU A 190 13.38 11.96 11.67
CA LEU A 190 12.87 10.81 10.92
C LEU A 190 11.38 10.58 11.17
N LEU A 191 10.94 10.62 12.43
CA LEU A 191 9.53 10.46 12.79
C LEU A 191 8.66 11.61 12.24
N SER A 192 9.16 12.85 12.22
CA SER A 192 8.48 13.99 11.59
C SER A 192 8.33 13.80 10.09
N TYR A 193 9.33 13.22 9.41
CA TYR A 193 9.20 12.86 8.00
C TYR A 193 8.12 11.80 7.77
N LEU A 194 8.07 10.74 8.58
CA LEU A 194 7.00 9.74 8.48
C LEU A 194 5.60 10.33 8.73
N ARG A 195 5.50 11.28 9.67
CA ARG A 195 4.26 12.00 9.97
C ARG A 195 3.77 12.91 8.84
N THR A 196 4.54 13.10 7.77
CA THR A 196 4.06 13.84 6.60
C THR A 196 3.20 12.99 5.67
N LEU A 197 3.17 11.67 5.88
CA LEU A 197 2.48 10.72 5.01
C LEU A 197 1.05 10.49 5.51
N HIS A 198 0.08 11.17 4.89
CA HIS A 198 -1.32 11.17 5.28
C HIS A 198 -2.21 10.40 4.33
N THR A 199 -3.30 9.87 4.87
CA THR A 199 -4.42 9.37 4.10
C THR A 199 -5.04 10.52 3.28
N PRO A 200 -5.77 10.23 2.20
CA PRO A 200 -6.42 11.29 1.43
C PRO A 200 -7.40 12.07 2.32
N ASP A 201 -7.52 13.38 2.09
CA ASP A 201 -8.46 14.22 2.83
C ASP A 201 -9.89 13.67 2.69
N PRO A 202 -10.58 13.32 3.80
CA PRO A 202 -11.94 12.82 3.76
C PRO A 202 -12.93 13.77 3.07
N GLU A 203 -12.66 15.08 3.06
CA GLU A 203 -13.50 16.08 2.39
C GLU A 203 -13.46 15.94 0.86
N LEU A 204 -12.40 15.35 0.29
CA LEU A 204 -12.30 15.04 -1.14
C LEU A 204 -13.15 13.83 -1.55
N LEU A 205 -13.70 13.07 -0.60
CA LEU A 205 -14.62 11.95 -0.85
C LEU A 205 -16.09 12.39 -0.94
N LYS A 206 -16.39 13.67 -0.68
CA LYS A 206 -17.75 14.21 -0.87
C LYS A 206 -18.05 14.29 -2.36
N ILE A 207 -18.75 13.28 -2.86
CA ILE A 207 -19.29 13.25 -4.22
C ILE A 207 -20.30 14.41 -4.31
N ASN A 208 -20.01 15.40 -5.18
CA ASN A 208 -20.98 16.44 -5.56
C ASN A 208 -22.04 15.88 -6.50
#